data_AF-A0A7X9ZTZ1-F1
#
_entry.id   AF-A0A7X9ZTZ1-F1
#
_cell.length_a   1.000
_cell.length_b   1.000
_cell.length_c   1.000
_cell.angle_alpha   90.00
_cell.angle_beta   90.00
_cell.angle_gamma   90.00
#
_symmetry.space_group_name_H-M   'P 1'
#
loop_
_entity.id
_entity.type
_entity.pdbx_description
1 polymer ?
#
loop_
_entity_poly.entity_id
_entity_poly.type
_entity_poly.pdbx_seq_one_letter_code
_entity_poly.pdbx_strand_id
1 'polypeptide(L)'
;MTDTTLPNPHPASDAAWTVVLADYRAAVTSFHAEVSRAAAAGDDIDQATADAHAFAAVALIGTPATHVVQIGQKIRAADNLVNLGQLYPNLAEILLRDVLGLIGITSGDDRLLPYPLH
;
A
#
# COMPACT_ATOMS: atom_id res chain seq x y z
N MET A 1 10.09 8.26 -32.37
CA MET A 1 9.08 8.31 -31.30
C MET A 1 9.25 7.06 -30.47
N THR A 2 9.89 7.18 -29.31
CA THR A 2 10.04 6.08 -28.36
C THR A 2 8.72 5.91 -27.61
N ASP A 3 8.14 4.75 -27.79
CA ASP A 3 6.92 4.30 -27.12
C ASP A 3 7.22 4.11 -25.63
N THR A 4 6.94 5.14 -24.83
CA THR A 4 7.01 5.10 -23.36
C THR A 4 5.65 4.68 -22.79
N THR A 5 5.10 3.56 -23.26
CA THR A 5 4.11 2.83 -22.47
C THR A 5 4.79 2.34 -21.19
N LEU A 6 4.69 3.14 -20.14
CA LEU A 6 4.95 2.71 -18.77
C LEU A 6 4.23 1.36 -18.56
N PRO A 7 4.94 0.32 -18.09
CA PRO A 7 4.30 -0.95 -17.81
C PRO A 7 3.12 -0.68 -16.87
N ASN A 8 1.93 -1.10 -17.29
CA ASN A 8 0.73 -1.01 -16.48
C ASN A 8 1.07 -1.68 -15.14
N PRO A 9 1.08 -0.95 -14.00
CA PRO A 9 1.47 -1.52 -12.73
C PRO A 9 0.56 -2.72 -12.49
N HIS A 10 1.17 -3.88 -12.24
CA HIS A 10 0.47 -5.14 -12.01
C HIS A 10 -0.79 -4.89 -11.16
N PRO A 11 -1.96 -5.42 -11.56
CA PRO A 11 -3.16 -5.20 -10.78
C PRO A 11 -2.93 -5.70 -9.36
N ALA A 12 -3.17 -4.83 -8.38
CA ALA A 12 -3.36 -5.22 -6.99
C ALA A 12 -4.63 -6.09 -6.95
N SER A 13 -4.43 -7.38 -7.22
CA SER A 13 -5.47 -8.40 -7.25
C SER A 13 -5.60 -9.04 -5.88
N ASP A 14 -6.77 -9.60 -5.58
CA ASP A 14 -6.96 -10.41 -4.37
C ASP A 14 -5.92 -11.54 -4.27
N ALA A 15 -5.46 -12.07 -5.41
CA ALA A 15 -4.36 -13.02 -5.48
C ALA A 15 -3.03 -12.42 -5.02
N ALA A 16 -2.69 -11.20 -5.46
CA ALA A 16 -1.47 -10.49 -5.02
C ALA A 16 -1.52 -10.19 -3.51
N TRP A 17 -2.68 -9.76 -2.99
CA TRP A 17 -2.83 -9.54 -1.55
C TRP A 17 -2.72 -10.84 -0.74
N THR A 18 -3.28 -11.95 -1.25
CA THR A 18 -3.17 -13.27 -0.61
C THR A 18 -1.72 -13.73 -0.50
N VAL A 19 -0.92 -13.52 -1.55
CA VAL A 19 0.52 -13.83 -1.55
C VAL A 19 1.25 -13.00 -0.49
N VAL A 20 1.07 -11.68 -0.51
CA VAL A 20 1.75 -10.78 0.43
C VAL A 20 1.32 -11.02 1.88
N LEU A 21 0.05 -11.40 2.11
CA LEU A 21 -0.44 -11.79 3.43
C LEU A 21 0.22 -13.09 3.92
N ALA A 22 0.43 -14.06 3.04
CA ALA A 22 1.15 -15.29 3.38
C ALA A 22 2.62 -14.98 3.74
N ASP A 23 3.28 -14.13 2.96
CA ASP A 23 4.66 -13.70 3.20
C ASP A 23 4.79 -12.95 4.53
N TYR A 24 3.85 -12.04 4.85
CA TYR A 24 3.82 -11.37 6.14
C TYR A 24 3.63 -12.35 7.31
N ARG A 25 2.72 -13.32 7.19
CA ARG A 25 2.52 -14.34 8.24
C ARG A 25 3.77 -15.19 8.47
N ALA A 26 4.47 -15.54 7.40
CA ALA A 26 5.75 -16.24 7.50
C ALA A 26 6.80 -15.38 8.21
N ALA A 27 6.94 -14.10 7.81
CA ALA A 27 7.88 -13.17 8.42
C ALA A 27 7.59 -12.90 9.91
N VAL A 28 6.32 -12.76 10.30
CA VAL A 28 5.90 -12.65 11.72
C VAL A 28 6.27 -13.90 12.51
N THR A 29 6.08 -15.08 11.94
CA THR A 29 6.43 -16.34 12.60
C THR A 29 7.93 -16.42 12.87
N SER A 30 8.74 -16.09 11.85
CA SER A 30 10.20 -16.03 11.98
C SER A 30 10.65 -14.97 12.99
N PHE A 31 10.06 -13.78 12.95
CA PHE A 31 10.38 -12.70 13.88
C PHE A 31 10.02 -13.05 15.33
N HIS A 32 8.88 -13.70 15.58
CA HIS A 32 8.54 -14.18 16.92
C HIS A 32 9.50 -15.25 17.44
N ALA A 33 9.91 -16.19 16.57
CA ALA A 33 10.91 -17.19 16.94
C ALA A 33 12.25 -16.52 17.30
N GLU A 34 12.63 -15.50 16.54
CA GLU A 34 13.86 -14.74 16.75
C GLU A 34 13.82 -13.91 18.04
N VAL A 35 12.70 -13.23 18.32
CA VAL A 35 12.49 -12.53 19.60
C VAL A 35 12.60 -13.51 20.77
N SER A 36 12.02 -14.72 20.63
CA SER A 36 12.09 -15.74 21.67
C SER A 36 13.52 -16.26 21.89
N ARG A 37 14.27 -16.46 20.80
CA ARG A 37 15.70 -16.82 20.85
C ARG A 37 16.53 -15.71 21.52
N ALA A 38 16.37 -14.46 21.08
CA ALA A 38 17.06 -13.28 21.61
C ALA A 38 16.83 -13.15 23.12
N ALA A 39 15.57 -13.25 23.55
CA ALA A 39 15.19 -13.19 24.97
C ALA A 39 15.80 -14.33 25.81
N ALA A 40 15.88 -15.55 25.26
CA ALA A 40 16.46 -16.71 25.96
C ALA A 40 17.99 -16.66 26.03
N ALA A 41 18.65 -16.15 24.99
CA ALA A 41 20.09 -16.02 24.90
C ALA A 41 20.64 -14.76 25.59
N GLY A 42 19.80 -13.74 25.79
CA GLY A 42 20.24 -12.41 26.21
C GLY A 42 20.98 -11.64 25.12
N ASP A 43 20.74 -12.00 23.85
CA ASP A 43 21.37 -11.41 22.67
C ASP A 43 20.43 -10.44 21.95
N ASP A 44 20.99 -9.61 21.08
CA ASP A 44 20.22 -8.76 20.17
C ASP A 44 19.45 -9.59 19.13
N ILE A 45 18.39 -8.99 18.58
CA ILE A 45 17.61 -9.53 17.46
C ILE A 45 18.46 -9.45 16.19
N ASP A 46 18.49 -10.53 15.41
CA ASP A 46 19.09 -10.53 14.07
C ASP A 46 18.43 -9.47 13.16
N GLN A 47 19.26 -8.55 12.68
CA GLN A 47 18.80 -7.43 11.87
C GLN A 47 18.13 -7.89 10.57
N ALA A 48 18.62 -8.95 9.93
CA ALA A 48 18.03 -9.44 8.69
C ALA A 48 16.60 -9.96 8.91
N THR A 49 16.34 -10.60 10.05
CA THR A 49 14.99 -11.06 10.44
C THR A 49 14.07 -9.89 10.76
N ALA A 50 14.57 -8.84 11.43
CA ALA A 50 13.81 -7.61 11.68
C ALA A 50 13.44 -6.88 10.37
N ASP A 51 14.41 -6.75 9.45
CA ASP A 51 14.22 -6.11 8.15
C ASP A 51 13.21 -6.89 7.28
N ALA A 52 13.29 -8.23 7.28
CA ALA A 52 12.33 -9.08 6.57
C ALA A 52 10.90 -8.89 7.08
N HIS A 53 10.71 -8.80 8.39
CA HIS A 53 9.41 -8.48 8.99
C HIS A 53 8.91 -7.08 8.59
N ALA A 54 9.77 -6.07 8.68
CA ALA A 54 9.43 -4.71 8.30
C ALA A 54 9.04 -4.61 6.81
N PHE A 55 9.81 -5.24 5.92
CA PHE A 55 9.54 -5.27 4.49
C PHE A 55 8.19 -5.94 4.18
N ALA A 56 7.92 -7.10 4.79
CA ALA A 56 6.66 -7.81 4.57
C ALA A 56 5.45 -7.02 5.10
N ALA A 57 5.61 -6.30 6.22
CA ALA A 57 4.58 -5.40 6.75
C ALA A 57 4.29 -4.23 5.78
N VAL A 58 5.34 -3.60 5.24
CA VAL A 58 5.21 -2.52 4.24
C VAL A 58 4.50 -3.03 3.00
N ALA A 59 4.88 -4.20 2.49
CA ALA A 59 4.25 -4.80 1.32
C ALA A 59 2.75 -5.09 1.57
N LEU A 60 2.40 -5.61 2.76
CA LEU A 60 1.01 -5.92 3.12
C LEU A 60 0.12 -4.67 3.16
N ILE A 61 0.66 -3.55 3.63
CA ILE A 61 -0.03 -2.26 3.67
C ILE A 61 -0.08 -1.61 2.27
N GLY A 62 1.03 -1.66 1.53
CA GLY A 62 1.16 -1.01 0.22
C GLY A 62 0.30 -1.64 -0.88
N THR A 63 0.08 -2.96 -0.82
CA THR A 63 -0.71 -3.69 -1.82
C THR A 63 -2.15 -3.17 -1.96
N PRO A 64 -2.97 -3.09 -0.89
CA PRO A 64 -4.30 -2.50 -0.98
C PRO A 64 -4.27 -0.98 -1.20
N ALA A 65 -3.29 -0.26 -0.64
CA ALA A 65 -3.17 1.20 -0.82
C ALA A 65 -2.98 1.59 -2.30
N THR A 66 -2.24 0.78 -3.06
CA THR A 66 -2.07 0.99 -4.51
C THR A 66 -3.42 0.91 -5.26
N HIS A 67 -4.30 0.01 -4.85
CA HIS A 67 -5.64 -0.13 -5.45
C HIS A 67 -6.49 1.12 -5.17
N VAL A 68 -6.46 1.61 -3.93
CA VAL A 68 -7.19 2.81 -3.50
C VAL A 68 -6.75 4.04 -4.29
N VAL A 69 -5.43 4.21 -4.52
CA VAL A 69 -4.89 5.28 -5.38
C VAL A 69 -5.37 5.14 -6.83
N GLN A 70 -5.39 3.93 -7.39
CA GLN A 70 -5.89 3.69 -8.75
C GLN A 70 -7.39 4.03 -8.88
N ILE A 71 -8.21 3.72 -7.88
CA ILE A 71 -9.63 4.13 -7.83
C ILE A 71 -9.73 5.66 -7.86
N GLY A 72 -8.93 6.35 -7.05
CA GLY A 72 -8.89 7.82 -7.06
C GLY A 72 -8.52 8.41 -8.44
N GLN A 73 -7.53 7.83 -9.12
CA GLN A 73 -7.17 8.24 -10.49
C GLN A 73 -8.31 8.03 -11.48
N LYS A 74 -9.05 6.92 -11.36
CA LYS A 74 -10.24 6.64 -12.21
C LYS A 74 -11.36 7.64 -11.96
N ILE A 75 -11.59 8.04 -10.70
CA ILE A 75 -12.58 9.08 -10.35
C ILE A 75 -12.21 10.41 -11.00
N ARG A 76 -10.93 10.82 -10.94
CA ARG A 76 -10.45 12.05 -11.63
C ARG A 76 -10.59 11.94 -13.15
N ALA A 77 -10.27 10.79 -13.73
CA ALA A 77 -10.41 10.58 -15.17
C ALA A 77 -11.88 10.63 -15.61
N ALA A 78 -12.78 10.05 -14.82
CA ALA A 78 -14.22 10.12 -15.06
C ALA A 78 -14.71 11.57 -14.97
N ASP A 79 -14.28 12.33 -13.96
CA ASP A 79 -14.62 13.75 -13.83
C ASP A 79 -14.24 14.56 -15.06
N ASN A 80 -13.02 14.36 -15.55
CA ASN A 80 -12.54 15.04 -16.76
C ASN A 80 -13.22 14.56 -18.05
N LEU A 81 -13.60 13.27 -18.15
CA LEU A 81 -14.12 12.69 -19.39
C LEU A 81 -15.62 12.91 -19.57
N VAL A 82 -16.40 12.84 -18.49
CA VAL A 82 -17.86 12.95 -18.54
C VAL A 82 -18.40 14.21 -17.86
N ASN A 83 -17.53 15.13 -17.43
CA ASN A 83 -17.90 16.31 -16.65
C ASN A 83 -18.77 15.94 -15.44
N LEU A 84 -18.34 14.94 -14.65
CA LEU A 84 -19.12 14.49 -13.48
C LEU A 84 -19.47 15.65 -12.55
N GLY A 85 -18.55 16.59 -12.33
CA GLY A 85 -18.79 17.80 -11.55
C GLY A 85 -19.87 18.74 -12.10
N GLN A 86 -20.18 18.69 -13.40
CA GLN A 86 -21.31 19.45 -13.97
C GLN A 86 -22.65 18.74 -13.79
N LEU A 87 -22.65 17.40 -13.83
CA LEU A 87 -23.86 16.60 -13.62
C LEU A 87 -24.21 16.46 -12.13
N TYR A 88 -23.18 16.37 -11.29
CA TYR A 88 -23.27 16.17 -9.85
C TYR A 88 -22.20 17.03 -9.15
N PRO A 89 -22.55 18.24 -8.70
CA PRO A 89 -21.62 19.12 -8.02
C PRO A 89 -20.94 18.43 -6.84
N ASN A 90 -19.62 18.57 -6.74
CA ASN A 90 -18.76 18.05 -5.66
C ASN A 90 -18.67 16.51 -5.53
N LEU A 91 -19.31 15.73 -6.41
CA LEU A 91 -19.31 14.27 -6.29
C LEU A 91 -17.90 13.66 -6.40
N ALA A 92 -17.09 14.13 -7.35
CA ALA A 92 -15.72 13.63 -7.50
C ALA A 92 -14.84 13.92 -6.27
N GLU A 93 -15.02 15.08 -5.64
CA GLU A 93 -14.30 15.48 -4.43
C GLU A 93 -14.70 14.62 -3.23
N ILE A 94 -15.99 14.37 -3.04
CA ILE A 94 -16.52 13.48 -1.98
C ILE A 94 -15.96 12.06 -2.16
N LEU A 95 -16.05 11.51 -3.37
CA LEU A 95 -15.56 10.16 -3.67
C LEU A 95 -14.04 10.03 -3.44
N LEU A 96 -13.26 11.04 -3.84
CA LEU A 96 -11.82 11.06 -3.59
C LEU A 96 -11.49 11.11 -2.11
N ARG A 97 -12.19 11.97 -1.36
CA ARG A 97 -12.00 12.10 0.09
C ARG A 97 -12.34 10.80 0.82
N ASP A 98 -13.46 10.15 0.46
CA ASP A 98 -13.90 8.91 1.10
C ASP A 98 -12.93 7.77 0.79
N VAL A 99 -12.53 7.62 -0.48
CA VAL A 99 -11.60 6.56 -0.92
C VAL A 99 -10.21 6.74 -0.30
N LEU A 100 -9.66 7.96 -0.30
CA LEU A 100 -8.36 8.24 0.31
C LEU A 100 -8.40 8.17 1.84
N GLY A 101 -9.54 8.52 2.44
CA GLY A 101 -9.78 8.37 3.88
C GLY A 101 -9.70 6.92 4.36
N LEU A 102 -10.03 5.93 3.52
CA LEU A 102 -9.91 4.51 3.85
C LEU A 102 -8.47 4.07 4.16
N ILE A 103 -7.48 4.81 3.67
CA ILE A 103 -6.05 4.57 3.92
C ILE A 103 -5.40 5.67 4.76
N GLY A 104 -6.23 6.45 5.48
CA GLY A 104 -5.76 7.48 6.40
C GLY A 104 -5.22 8.74 5.74
N ILE A 105 -5.46 8.94 4.45
CA ILE A 105 -5.06 10.15 3.73
C ILE A 105 -6.21 11.14 3.81
N THR A 106 -5.99 12.20 4.58
CA THR A 106 -6.98 13.25 4.82
C THR A 106 -6.67 14.55 4.08
N SER A 107 -5.41 14.72 3.67
CA SER A 107 -4.93 15.83 2.86
C SER A 107 -4.03 15.34 1.71
N GLY A 108 -3.95 16.12 0.62
CA GLY A 108 -3.01 15.84 -0.48
C GLY A 108 -1.53 16.00 -0.09
N ASP A 109 -1.27 16.58 1.08
CA ASP A 109 0.06 16.76 1.66
C ASP A 109 0.45 15.60 2.60
N ASP A 110 -0.49 14.70 2.91
CA ASP A 110 -0.23 13.53 3.76
C ASP A 110 0.68 12.56 3.01
N ARG A 111 1.80 12.20 3.64
CA ARG A 111 2.81 11.32 3.02
C ARG A 111 2.23 9.92 2.80
N LEU A 112 2.15 9.56 1.52
CA LEU A 112 1.77 8.24 1.02
C LEU A 112 2.89 7.23 1.31
N LEU A 113 2.64 6.33 2.26
CA LEU A 113 3.42 5.10 2.54
C LEU A 113 4.73 5.30 3.33
N PRO A 114 5.16 4.28 4.10
CA PRO A 114 6.49 4.22 4.67
C PRO A 114 7.54 4.23 3.54
N TYR A 115 8.50 5.14 3.62
CA TYR A 115 9.65 5.16 2.71
C TYR A 115 10.47 3.87 2.87
N PRO A 116 11.10 3.36 1.80
CA PRO A 116 12.17 2.38 1.96
C PRO A 116 13.20 2.97 2.91
N LEU A 117 13.43 2.31 4.05
CA LEU A 117 14.56 2.64 4.91
C LEU A 117 15.83 2.25 4.14
N HIS A 118 16.67 3.25 3.87
CA HIS A 118 17.99 3.08 3.26
C HIS A 118 18.97 2.40 4.21
#